data_AF-A0A6A6XUI0-F1
#
_entry.id   AF-A0A6A6XUI0-F1
#
_cell.length_a   1.000
_cell.length_b   1.000
_cell.length_c   1.000
_cell.angle_alpha   90.00
_cell.angle_beta   90.00
_cell.angle_gamma   90.00
#
_symmetry.space_group_name_H-M   'P 1'
#
loop_
_entity.id
_entity.type
_entity.pdbx_description
1 polymer ?
#
loop_
_entity_poly.entity_id
_entity_poly.type
_entity_poly.pdbx_seq_one_letter_code
_entity_poly.pdbx_strand_id
1 'polypeptide(L)'
;HRRKISLALPIKVRPVRHQIPLPAPTPPTVPEKTAPASSQVERELEYQHRHTFIGTASLDDFLEVLELSQDHTTTKSKVAKAFVILASTEQLLARQSSSHGTGWELVSRITPDVSSGHTDYLTQALVKLGSITLRQFLELIPFNDKDETAAMSVVEAFCGASHLDKTVGSGTGSKAKAFRSWLLKQ
;
A
#
# COMPACT_ATOMS: atom_id res chain seq x y z
N HIS A 1 -39.47 -51.02 -8.42
CA HIS A 1 -38.70 -52.05 -7.69
C HIS A 1 -37.86 -51.40 -6.60
N ARG A 2 -38.10 -51.75 -5.33
CA ARG A 2 -37.44 -51.22 -4.13
C ARG A 2 -36.87 -52.42 -3.37
N ARG A 3 -35.58 -52.44 -3.02
CA ARG A 3 -35.05 -53.34 -1.97
C ARG A 3 -33.95 -52.66 -1.15
N LYS A 4 -34.30 -52.38 0.10
CA LYS A 4 -33.39 -52.23 1.23
C LYS A 4 -32.89 -53.63 1.62
N ILE A 5 -31.63 -53.79 2.02
CA ILE A 5 -31.22 -54.93 2.85
C ILE A 5 -30.21 -54.43 3.89
N SER A 6 -30.63 -54.52 5.15
CA SER A 6 -29.81 -54.39 6.35
C SER A 6 -29.27 -55.78 6.71
N LEU A 7 -28.05 -55.89 7.25
CA LEU A 7 -27.64 -57.08 8.01
C LEU A 7 -26.93 -56.67 9.30
N ALA A 8 -27.37 -57.32 10.37
CA ALA A 8 -27.04 -57.09 11.76
C ALA A 8 -25.90 -58.01 12.25
N LEU A 9 -24.99 -57.41 13.04
CA LEU A 9 -24.27 -57.85 14.26
C LEU A 9 -23.89 -59.34 14.44
N PRO A 10 -22.78 -59.59 15.18
CA PRO A 10 -23.00 -59.95 16.58
C PRO A 10 -22.10 -59.26 17.61
N ILE A 11 -22.68 -59.22 18.79
CA ILE A 11 -22.26 -58.60 20.05
C ILE A 11 -21.25 -59.52 20.77
N LYS A 12 -20.18 -58.96 21.35
CA LYS A 12 -19.43 -59.58 22.45
C LYS A 12 -19.66 -58.76 23.72
N VAL A 13 -20.37 -59.35 24.67
CA VAL A 13 -20.47 -58.87 26.06
C VAL A 13 -19.63 -59.79 26.94
N ARG A 14 -18.91 -59.21 27.91
CA ARG A 14 -18.78 -59.61 29.33
C ARG A 14 -17.45 -59.10 29.93
N PRO A 15 -17.32 -58.95 31.26
CA PRO A 15 -18.31 -58.44 32.22
C PRO A 15 -17.68 -57.36 33.16
N VAL A 16 -18.55 -56.69 33.89
CA VAL A 16 -18.28 -55.63 34.88
C VAL A 16 -17.50 -56.17 36.09
N ARG A 17 -16.50 -55.41 36.57
CA ARG A 17 -16.02 -55.47 37.96
C ARG A 17 -15.91 -54.05 38.52
N HIS A 18 -16.63 -53.81 39.62
CA HIS A 18 -16.69 -52.56 40.37
C HIS A 18 -15.34 -52.14 40.96
N GLN A 19 -14.93 -50.88 40.75
CA GLN A 19 -14.20 -50.06 41.72
C GLN A 19 -14.56 -48.56 41.52
N ILE A 20 -14.80 -47.85 42.61
CA ILE A 20 -15.01 -46.39 42.80
C ILE A 20 -13.79 -45.91 43.63
N PRO A 21 -13.34 -44.63 43.71
CA PRO A 21 -13.22 -43.51 42.75
C PRO A 21 -11.78 -42.90 42.73
N LEU A 22 -11.36 -42.17 41.68
CA LEU A 22 -10.31 -41.13 41.80
C LEU A 22 -10.63 -39.94 40.88
N PRO A 23 -10.57 -38.68 41.36
CA PRO A 23 -10.77 -37.51 40.52
C PRO A 23 -9.51 -37.28 39.68
N ALA A 24 -9.64 -37.41 38.36
CA ALA A 24 -8.60 -36.98 37.43
C ALA A 24 -8.62 -35.43 37.31
N PRO A 25 -7.46 -34.78 37.25
CA PRO A 25 -7.34 -33.33 37.22
C PRO A 25 -7.87 -32.77 35.90
N THR A 26 -8.69 -31.73 36.01
CA THR A 26 -9.10 -30.88 34.90
C THR A 26 -7.88 -30.37 34.13
N PRO A 27 -7.84 -30.48 32.79
CA PRO A 27 -6.82 -29.78 32.01
C PRO A 27 -7.00 -28.26 32.19
N PRO A 28 -5.91 -27.49 32.32
CA PRO A 28 -6.01 -26.06 32.50
C PRO A 28 -6.63 -25.45 31.25
N THR A 29 -7.73 -24.74 31.45
CA THR A 29 -8.25 -23.74 30.52
C THR A 29 -7.08 -22.80 30.19
N VAL A 30 -6.48 -23.00 29.02
CA VAL A 30 -5.57 -22.04 28.43
C VAL A 30 -6.40 -20.77 28.27
N PRO A 31 -6.05 -19.64 28.91
CA PRO A 31 -6.71 -18.39 28.59
C PRO A 31 -6.38 -18.09 27.13
N GLU A 32 -7.41 -18.16 26.30
CA GLU A 32 -7.43 -17.63 24.96
C GLU A 32 -6.94 -16.18 25.06
N LYS A 33 -5.68 -15.99 24.71
CA LYS A 33 -5.01 -14.70 24.71
C LYS A 33 -5.56 -13.97 23.49
N THR A 34 -6.77 -13.43 23.62
CA THR A 34 -7.34 -12.49 22.67
C THR A 34 -6.31 -11.38 22.54
N ALA A 35 -5.60 -11.35 21.40
CA ALA A 35 -4.76 -10.21 21.08
C ALA A 35 -5.65 -8.96 21.21
N PRO A 36 -5.18 -7.89 21.88
CA PRO A 36 -6.02 -6.72 22.07
C PRO A 36 -6.45 -6.22 20.69
N ALA A 37 -7.74 -5.95 20.52
CA ALA A 37 -8.34 -5.60 19.22
C ALA A 37 -7.60 -4.46 18.49
N SER A 38 -6.90 -3.58 19.23
CA SER A 38 -6.01 -2.55 18.68
C SER A 38 -4.89 -3.11 17.82
N SER A 39 -4.28 -4.23 18.20
CA SER A 39 -3.19 -4.88 17.45
C SER A 39 -3.65 -5.51 16.14
N GLN A 40 -4.95 -5.85 16.02
CA GLN A 40 -5.52 -6.36 14.79
C GLN A 40 -5.82 -5.22 13.81
N VAL A 41 -6.37 -4.12 14.31
CA VAL A 41 -6.65 -2.91 13.50
C VAL A 41 -5.35 -2.30 12.96
N GLU A 42 -4.32 -2.18 13.80
CA GLU A 42 -3.01 -1.67 13.38
C GLU A 42 -2.41 -2.52 12.25
N ARG A 43 -2.46 -3.85 12.38
CA ARG A 43 -1.97 -4.77 11.34
C ARG A 43 -2.78 -4.66 10.04
N GLU A 44 -4.07 -4.44 10.14
CA GLU A 44 -4.93 -4.23 8.96
C GLU A 44 -4.55 -2.93 8.24
N LEU A 45 -4.33 -1.84 8.98
CA LEU A 45 -3.88 -0.56 8.43
C LEU A 45 -2.51 -0.67 7.78
N GLU A 46 -1.55 -1.30 8.46
CA GLU A 46 -0.22 -1.59 7.91
C GLU A 46 -0.32 -2.34 6.58
N TYR A 47 -1.17 -3.36 6.51
CA TYR A 47 -1.41 -4.09 5.28
C TYR A 47 -1.99 -3.17 4.19
N GLN A 48 -3.03 -2.39 4.48
CA GLN A 48 -3.65 -1.48 3.51
C GLN A 48 -2.66 -0.43 2.98
N HIS A 49 -1.84 0.15 3.85
CA HIS A 49 -0.85 1.18 3.48
C HIS A 49 0.24 0.61 2.57
N ARG A 50 0.74 -0.60 2.87
CA ARG A 50 1.70 -1.30 2.00
C ARG A 50 1.14 -1.71 0.65
N HIS A 51 -0.19 -1.73 0.50
CA HIS A 51 -0.86 -2.17 -0.73
C HIS A 51 -1.59 -1.04 -1.46
N THR A 52 -1.35 0.21 -1.06
CA THR A 52 -1.84 1.41 -1.74
C THR A 52 -0.67 2.10 -2.41
N PHE A 53 -0.67 2.16 -3.75
CA PHE A 53 0.47 2.63 -4.55
C PHE A 53 0.15 3.81 -5.45
N ILE A 54 1.16 4.66 -5.66
CA ILE A 54 1.26 5.58 -6.79
C ILE A 54 2.57 5.24 -7.50
N GLY A 55 2.52 4.86 -8.78
CA GLY A 55 3.70 4.34 -9.46
C GLY A 55 4.26 3.10 -8.75
N THR A 56 5.53 3.14 -8.35
CA THR A 56 6.18 2.07 -7.58
C THR A 56 6.24 2.33 -6.07
N ALA A 57 5.78 3.48 -5.59
CA ALA A 57 5.88 3.82 -4.17
C ALA A 57 4.56 3.55 -3.44
N SER A 58 4.67 2.93 -2.26
CA SER A 58 3.51 2.66 -1.40
C SER A 58 3.19 3.86 -0.49
N LEU A 59 1.98 3.86 0.08
CA LEU A 59 1.60 4.80 1.12
C LEU A 59 2.47 4.62 2.37
N ASP A 60 2.87 3.39 2.69
CA ASP A 60 3.81 3.09 3.78
C ASP A 60 5.15 3.82 3.56
N ASP A 61 5.74 3.69 2.35
CA ASP A 61 6.98 4.38 1.99
C ASP A 61 6.84 5.91 2.07
N PHE A 62 5.66 6.44 1.72
CA PHE A 62 5.38 7.86 1.79
C PHE A 62 5.29 8.36 3.23
N LEU A 63 4.64 7.62 4.11
CA LEU A 63 4.53 7.97 5.53
C LEU A 63 5.88 7.92 6.24
N GLU A 64 6.76 6.99 5.86
CA GLU A 64 8.13 6.89 6.39
C GLU A 64 8.97 8.14 6.11
N VAL A 65 8.79 8.78 4.95
CA VAL A 65 9.53 10.00 4.57
C VAL A 65 8.78 11.30 4.87
N LEU A 66 7.52 11.23 5.28
CA LEU A 66 6.69 12.38 5.60
C LEU A 66 7.02 12.92 6.99
N GLU A 67 7.48 14.16 7.03
CA GLU A 67 7.73 14.86 8.30
C GLU A 67 6.40 15.34 8.91
N LEU A 68 6.06 14.84 10.10
CA LEU A 68 4.90 15.26 10.88
C LEU A 68 5.34 16.06 12.12
N SER A 69 4.48 16.98 12.59
CA SER A 69 4.61 17.61 13.90
C SER A 69 4.12 16.68 15.01
N GLN A 70 4.31 17.08 16.27
CA GLN A 70 3.78 16.34 17.44
C GLN A 70 2.25 16.23 17.42
N ASP A 71 1.55 17.16 16.77
CA ASP A 71 0.09 17.18 16.64
C ASP A 71 -0.40 16.44 15.38
N HIS A 72 0.44 15.61 14.76
CA HIS A 72 0.14 14.88 13.53
C HIS A 72 -0.31 15.78 12.36
N THR A 73 0.29 16.98 12.29
CA THR A 73 0.11 17.91 11.16
C THR A 73 1.37 17.98 10.31
N THR A 74 1.24 18.44 9.07
CA THR A 74 2.36 18.64 8.16
C THR A 74 2.15 19.90 7.33
N THR A 75 3.20 20.33 6.63
CA THR A 75 3.15 21.50 5.76
C THR A 75 3.21 21.07 4.30
N LYS A 76 2.70 21.90 3.40
CA LYS A 76 2.77 21.71 1.95
C LYS A 76 4.20 21.45 1.45
N SER A 77 5.18 22.17 2.01
CA SER A 77 6.59 21.96 1.68
C SER A 77 7.09 20.57 2.09
N LYS A 78 6.68 20.05 3.25
CA LYS A 78 7.07 18.71 3.74
C LYS A 78 6.42 17.60 2.92
N VAL A 79 5.15 17.75 2.58
CA VAL A 79 4.43 16.86 1.66
C VAL A 79 5.10 16.82 0.28
N ALA A 80 5.43 17.99 -0.27
CA ALA A 80 6.10 18.08 -1.56
C ALA A 80 7.50 17.43 -1.53
N LYS A 81 8.26 17.65 -0.45
CA LYS A 81 9.57 17.02 -0.25
C LYS A 81 9.45 15.49 -0.22
N ALA A 82 8.52 14.94 0.56
CA ALA A 82 8.24 13.50 0.62
C ALA A 82 7.93 12.93 -0.79
N PHE A 83 7.06 13.60 -1.55
CA PHE A 83 6.72 13.20 -2.91
C PHE A 83 7.93 13.22 -3.85
N VAL A 84 8.74 14.29 -3.81
CA VAL A 84 9.95 14.42 -4.64
C VAL A 84 10.97 13.33 -4.32
N ILE A 85 11.13 12.97 -3.04
CA ILE A 85 12.00 11.87 -2.62
C ILE A 85 11.57 10.57 -3.29
N LEU A 86 10.30 10.18 -3.19
CA LEU A 86 9.80 8.95 -3.80
C LEU A 86 9.90 8.98 -5.33
N ALA A 87 9.55 10.09 -5.96
CA ALA A 87 9.68 10.27 -7.41
C ALA A 87 11.14 10.12 -7.88
N SER A 88 12.10 10.66 -7.11
CA SER A 88 13.52 10.50 -7.41
C SER A 88 13.98 9.05 -7.27
N THR A 89 13.48 8.34 -6.26
CA THR A 89 13.78 6.91 -6.03
C THR A 89 13.21 6.04 -7.15
N GLU A 90 11.94 6.24 -7.53
CA GLU A 90 11.32 5.55 -8.67
C GLU A 90 12.13 5.75 -9.96
N GLN A 91 12.51 7.00 -10.26
CA GLN A 91 13.30 7.31 -11.43
C GLN A 91 14.69 6.65 -11.38
N LEU A 92 15.33 6.64 -10.22
CA LEU A 92 16.63 5.98 -10.04
C LEU A 92 16.54 4.47 -10.28
N LEU A 93 15.52 3.82 -9.71
CA LEU A 93 15.28 2.38 -9.89
C LEU A 93 14.98 2.06 -11.36
N ALA A 94 14.19 2.87 -12.05
CA ALA A 94 13.90 2.70 -13.48
C ALA A 94 15.16 2.81 -14.35
N ARG A 95 16.08 3.72 -13.99
CA ARG A 95 17.38 3.86 -14.68
C ARG A 95 18.29 2.67 -14.43
N GLN A 96 18.41 2.24 -13.17
CA GLN A 96 19.29 1.14 -12.78
C GLN A 96 18.84 -0.22 -13.31
N SER A 97 17.53 -0.43 -13.43
CA SER A 97 16.95 -1.64 -14.00
C SER A 97 16.93 -1.66 -15.53
N SER A 98 17.29 -0.56 -16.18
CA SER A 98 17.26 -0.47 -17.63
C SER A 98 18.38 -1.29 -18.27
N SER A 99 18.02 -2.16 -19.21
CA SER A 99 18.98 -2.90 -20.05
C SER A 99 19.62 -2.05 -21.15
N HIS A 100 19.15 -0.82 -21.35
CA HIS A 100 19.61 0.09 -22.40
C HIS A 100 20.13 1.39 -21.76
N GLY A 101 21.39 1.70 -22.00
CA GLY A 101 22.04 2.90 -21.46
C GLY A 101 21.69 4.21 -22.19
N THR A 102 21.03 4.14 -23.36
CA THR A 102 20.73 5.29 -24.23
C THR A 102 19.32 5.85 -24.00
N GLY A 103 19.12 7.14 -24.26
CA GLY A 103 17.86 7.87 -24.11
C GLY A 103 17.64 8.44 -22.70
N TRP A 104 18.31 7.90 -21.69
CA TRP A 104 18.25 8.38 -20.29
C TRP A 104 18.94 9.73 -20.08
N GLU A 105 19.83 10.13 -20.99
CA GLU A 105 20.45 11.46 -21.03
C GLU A 105 19.44 12.57 -21.35
N LEU A 106 18.34 12.25 -22.04
CA LEU A 106 17.27 13.20 -22.39
C LEU A 106 16.22 13.33 -21.28
N VAL A 107 16.23 12.42 -20.31
CA VAL A 107 15.31 12.44 -19.17
C VAL A 107 15.94 13.29 -18.06
N SER A 108 15.31 14.41 -17.71
CA SER A 108 15.76 15.25 -16.59
C SER A 108 15.76 14.46 -15.27
N ARG A 109 16.79 14.67 -14.44
CA ARG A 109 16.86 14.03 -13.12
C ARG A 109 15.99 14.77 -12.11
N ILE A 110 15.28 14.01 -11.29
CA ILE A 110 14.59 14.54 -10.11
C ILE A 110 15.58 14.45 -8.95
N THR A 111 15.94 15.58 -8.36
CA THR A 111 16.86 15.64 -7.22
C THR A 111 16.12 16.02 -5.94
N PRO A 112 16.36 15.36 -4.80
CA PRO A 112 15.71 15.71 -3.53
C PRO A 112 15.95 17.15 -3.05
N ASP A 113 17.04 17.78 -3.51
CA ASP A 113 17.44 19.14 -3.15
C ASP A 113 16.68 20.24 -3.92
N VAL A 114 15.51 19.96 -4.50
CA VAL A 114 14.64 21.04 -5.00
C VAL A 114 13.91 21.70 -3.81
N SER A 115 14.69 22.31 -2.92
CA SER A 115 14.27 22.95 -1.68
C SER A 115 13.32 24.15 -1.89
N SER A 116 13.04 24.53 -3.14
CA SER A 116 12.03 25.53 -3.54
C SER A 116 10.95 25.00 -4.51
N GLY A 117 11.03 23.72 -4.90
CA GLY A 117 10.24 23.14 -6.01
C GLY A 117 8.74 23.05 -5.78
N HIS A 118 8.30 23.17 -4.52
CA HIS A 118 6.89 23.26 -4.17
C HIS A 118 6.28 24.64 -4.45
N THR A 119 7.08 25.67 -4.75
CA THR A 119 6.60 26.99 -5.17
C THR A 119 6.67 27.20 -6.68
N ASP A 120 7.62 26.54 -7.34
CA ASP A 120 7.77 26.60 -8.80
C ASP A 120 6.76 25.69 -9.50
N TYR A 121 5.82 26.31 -10.20
CA TYR A 121 4.79 25.64 -10.97
C TYR A 121 5.34 24.71 -12.05
N LEU A 122 6.47 25.07 -12.69
CA LEU A 122 7.07 24.23 -13.72
C LEU A 122 7.64 22.95 -13.11
N THR A 123 8.35 23.07 -12.00
CA THR A 123 8.83 21.92 -11.23
C THR A 123 7.67 21.02 -10.81
N GLN A 124 6.58 21.57 -10.26
CA GLN A 124 5.43 20.75 -9.85
C GLN A 124 4.77 19.98 -11.00
N ALA A 125 4.79 20.54 -12.22
CA ALA A 125 4.24 19.89 -13.41
C ALA A 125 5.15 18.79 -13.98
N LEU A 126 6.46 18.88 -13.74
CA LEU A 126 7.46 17.95 -14.27
C LEU A 126 7.77 16.79 -13.33
N VAL A 127 7.73 17.01 -12.02
CA VAL A 127 7.92 15.94 -11.02
C VAL A 127 6.71 15.02 -11.03
N LYS A 128 6.96 13.73 -11.27
CA LYS A 128 5.93 12.68 -11.32
C LYS A 128 6.30 11.48 -10.48
N LEU A 129 5.30 10.91 -9.86
CA LEU A 129 5.32 9.59 -9.24
C LEU A 129 4.27 8.75 -9.97
N GLY A 130 4.67 7.69 -10.65
CA GLY A 130 3.81 7.02 -11.63
C GLY A 130 3.31 7.99 -12.70
N SER A 131 1.98 8.11 -12.84
CA SER A 131 1.33 9.06 -13.74
C SER A 131 0.89 10.37 -13.06
N ILE A 132 1.02 10.47 -11.74
CA ILE A 132 0.57 11.62 -10.95
C ILE A 132 1.68 12.65 -10.85
N THR A 133 1.37 13.91 -11.17
CA THR A 133 2.29 15.03 -10.96
C THR A 133 2.25 15.53 -9.52
N LEU A 134 3.35 16.12 -9.05
CA LEU A 134 3.38 16.79 -7.74
C LEU A 134 2.26 17.84 -7.63
N ARG A 135 2.01 18.60 -8.71
CA ARG A 135 0.92 19.57 -8.73
C ARG A 135 -0.44 18.94 -8.46
N GLN A 136 -0.79 17.90 -9.21
CA GLN A 136 -2.07 17.21 -9.05
C GLN A 136 -2.22 16.66 -7.64
N PHE A 137 -1.14 16.11 -7.08
CA PHE A 137 -1.15 15.59 -5.72
C PHE A 137 -1.39 16.69 -4.68
N LEU A 138 -0.72 17.84 -4.80
CA LEU A 138 -0.91 18.97 -3.89
C LEU A 138 -2.31 19.61 -4.01
N GLU A 139 -2.92 19.60 -5.20
CA GLU A 139 -4.29 20.10 -5.42
C GLU A 139 -5.36 19.23 -4.74
N LEU A 140 -5.05 17.96 -4.43
CA LEU A 140 -5.98 17.06 -3.71
C LEU A 140 -5.99 17.29 -2.19
N ILE A 141 -5.03 18.04 -1.65
CA ILE A 141 -4.85 18.20 -0.21
C ILE A 141 -5.42 19.56 0.23
N PRO A 142 -6.35 19.60 1.20
CA PRO A 142 -6.91 20.84 1.72
C PRO A 142 -5.93 21.50 2.70
N PHE A 143 -5.02 22.32 2.18
CA PHE A 143 -4.16 23.16 3.01
C PHE A 143 -4.91 24.40 3.54
N ASN A 144 -4.60 24.79 4.78
CA ASN A 144 -5.10 26.04 5.36
C ASN A 144 -4.28 27.26 4.91
N ASP A 145 -4.61 28.45 5.42
CA ASP A 145 -3.92 29.71 5.09
C ASP A 145 -2.42 29.75 5.47
N LYS A 146 -1.96 28.79 6.28
CA LYS A 146 -0.56 28.62 6.69
C LYS A 146 0.15 27.51 5.93
N ASP A 147 -0.46 27.00 4.85
CA ASP A 147 0.02 25.83 4.10
C ASP A 147 0.15 24.56 4.98
N GLU A 148 -0.66 24.43 6.04
CA GLU A 148 -0.69 23.29 6.95
C GLU A 148 -1.91 22.40 6.72
N THR A 149 -1.79 21.13 7.04
CA THR A 149 -2.87 20.13 6.97
C THR A 149 -2.67 19.01 8.00
N ALA A 150 -3.75 18.30 8.33
CA ALA A 150 -3.67 17.07 9.10
C ALA A 150 -3.05 15.93 8.26
N ALA A 151 -2.32 15.02 8.90
CA ALA A 151 -1.74 13.85 8.25
C ALA A 151 -2.80 12.97 7.56
N MET A 152 -3.98 12.84 8.18
CA MET A 152 -5.10 12.08 7.61
C MET A 152 -5.55 12.62 6.24
N SER A 153 -5.58 13.94 6.06
CA SER A 153 -5.93 14.52 4.76
C SER A 153 -4.90 14.20 3.67
N VAL A 154 -3.63 14.03 4.04
CA VAL A 154 -2.58 13.59 3.11
C VAL A 154 -2.74 12.12 2.75
N VAL A 155 -3.10 11.27 3.73
CA VAL A 155 -3.42 9.85 3.49
C VAL A 155 -4.60 9.71 2.53
N GLU A 156 -5.68 10.46 2.75
CA GLU A 156 -6.85 10.47 1.87
C GLU A 156 -6.49 10.92 0.45
N ALA A 157 -5.68 11.99 0.32
CA ALA A 157 -5.20 12.46 -0.96
C ALA A 157 -4.33 11.43 -1.69
N PHE A 158 -3.48 10.69 -0.96
CA PHE A 158 -2.65 9.62 -1.52
C PHE A 158 -3.51 8.45 -2.02
N CYS A 159 -4.50 8.04 -1.23
CA CYS A 159 -5.48 7.06 -1.65
C CYS A 159 -6.22 7.53 -2.92
N GLY A 160 -6.69 8.78 -2.96
CA GLY A 160 -7.33 9.37 -4.14
C GLY A 160 -6.42 9.36 -5.38
N ALA A 161 -5.17 9.80 -5.22
CA ALA A 161 -4.18 9.81 -6.28
C ALA A 161 -3.82 8.40 -6.77
N SER A 162 -3.78 7.41 -5.88
CA SER A 162 -3.59 5.98 -6.22
C SER A 162 -4.69 5.47 -7.15
N HIS A 163 -5.94 5.88 -6.94
CA HIS A 163 -7.04 5.52 -7.85
C HIS A 163 -6.88 6.19 -9.21
N LEU A 164 -6.52 7.49 -9.24
CA LEU A 164 -6.27 8.21 -10.49
C LEU A 164 -5.14 7.55 -11.28
N ASP A 165 -4.05 7.16 -10.63
CA ASP A 165 -2.89 6.52 -11.26
C ASP A 165 -3.26 5.22 -11.98
N LYS A 166 -4.06 4.37 -11.33
CA LYS A 166 -4.57 3.12 -11.90
C LYS A 166 -5.45 3.34 -13.13
N THR A 167 -6.22 4.42 -13.17
CA THR A 167 -7.13 4.71 -14.29
C THR A 167 -6.38 5.16 -15.55
N VAL A 168 -5.26 5.85 -15.42
CA VAL A 168 -4.43 6.30 -16.56
C VAL A 168 -3.84 5.11 -17.33
N GLY A 169 -3.50 4.02 -16.64
CA GLY A 169 -3.01 2.79 -17.26
C GLY A 169 -4.09 1.93 -17.93
N SER A 170 -5.35 2.11 -17.53
CA SER A 170 -6.51 1.30 -17.96
C SER A 170 -7.28 1.89 -19.14
N GLY A 171 -6.95 3.12 -19.57
CA GLY A 171 -7.57 3.76 -20.72
C GLY A 171 -7.30 3.02 -22.03
N THR A 172 -8.37 2.60 -22.72
CA THR A 172 -8.37 2.02 -24.06
C THR A 172 -7.65 2.97 -25.03
N GLY A 173 -6.42 2.64 -25.43
CA GLY A 173 -5.72 3.36 -26.50
C GLY A 173 -4.78 4.51 -26.10
N SER A 174 -3.97 4.34 -25.05
CA SER A 174 -2.83 5.26 -24.83
C SER A 174 -1.93 5.31 -26.07
N LYS A 175 -1.94 6.43 -26.80
CA LYS A 175 -1.11 6.67 -28.00
C LYS A 175 0.38 6.41 -27.71
N ALA A 176 0.84 6.77 -26.51
CA ALA A 176 2.21 6.53 -26.07
C ALA A 176 2.53 5.03 -25.89
N LYS A 177 1.59 4.23 -25.41
CA LYS A 177 1.75 2.76 -25.35
C LYS A 177 1.81 2.18 -26.77
N ALA A 178 0.90 2.58 -27.65
CA ALA A 178 0.86 2.13 -29.03
C ALA A 178 2.17 2.46 -29.78
N PHE A 179 2.68 3.69 -29.63
CA PHE A 179 3.94 4.11 -30.22
C PHE A 179 5.13 3.28 -29.70
N ARG A 180 5.26 3.09 -28.38
CA ARG A 180 6.31 2.25 -27.80
C ARG A 180 6.23 0.80 -28.30
N SER A 181 5.02 0.25 -28.40
CA SER A 181 4.81 -1.11 -28.94
C SER A 181 5.14 -1.22 -30.44
N TRP A 182 4.96 -0.16 -31.22
CA TRP A 182 5.39 -0.13 -32.62
C TRP A 182 6.92 -0.05 -32.72
N LEU A 183 7.57 0.78 -31.90
CA LEU A 183 9.03 0.95 -31.90
C LEU A 183 9.76 -0.36 -31.57
N LEU A 184 9.23 -1.17 -30.64
CA LEU A 184 9.81 -2.47 -30.26
C LEU A 184 9.68 -3.56 -31.34
N LYS A 185 8.86 -3.33 -32.39
CA LYS A 185 8.66 -4.28 -33.49
C LYS A 185 9.52 -3.95 -34.73
N GLN A 186 10.23 -2.83 -34.71
CA GLN A 186 11.25 -2.49 -35.72
C GLN A 186 12.56 -3.18 -35.34
#